data_AF-A0A8B7JV36-F1
#
_entry.id   AF-A0A8B7JV36-F1
#
_cell.length_a   1.000
_cell.length_b   1.000
_cell.length_c   1.000
_cell.angle_alpha   90.00
_cell.angle_beta   90.00
_cell.angle_gamma   90.00
#
_symmetry.space_group_name_H-M   'P 1'
#
loop_
_entity.id
_entity.type
_entity.pdbx_description
1 polymer ?
#
loop_
_entity_poly.entity_id
_entity_poly.type
_entity_poly.pdbx_seq_one_letter_code
_entity_poly.pdbx_strand_id
1 'polypeptide(L)'
;MGNSALKAHLETAQKTGVFQLTGKGLTEFPEDLQKLTSNLRTIDLSNNKMEILPPLIGKFSFLKSLALNNNKLTALPEELCKLKKLETLHLNGNHLRQLPAAFGQLSALKTLSLSGNQLRTVPTQLCGLRHLDVISQISVQISHCPRLKVLRLEENCLELSMLPQSILSDSQISLLAVEGNLFEIKKLRELEGYDKYMERFTATKKKFA
;
A
#
# COMPACT_ATOMS: atom_id res chain seq x y z
N MET A 1 -10.47 -17.10 26.75
CA MET A 1 -10.33 -18.05 25.62
C MET A 1 -9.45 -17.54 24.47
N GLY A 2 -8.62 -16.50 24.65
CA GLY A 2 -7.85 -15.88 23.54
C GLY A 2 -6.56 -16.62 23.11
N ASN A 3 -6.00 -17.49 23.96
CA ASN A 3 -4.66 -18.07 23.74
C ASN A 3 -4.63 -19.35 22.91
N SER A 4 -5.75 -20.07 22.75
CA SER A 4 -5.79 -21.31 21.94
C SER A 4 -5.85 -21.01 20.45
N ALA A 5 -6.57 -19.94 20.06
CA ALA A 5 -6.63 -19.50 18.67
C ALA A 5 -5.26 -19.05 18.17
N LEU A 6 -4.51 -18.23 18.95
CA LEU A 6 -3.20 -17.73 18.52
C LEU A 6 -2.20 -18.87 18.24
N LYS A 7 -2.15 -19.88 19.12
CA LYS A 7 -1.27 -21.05 18.96
C LYS A 7 -1.55 -21.84 17.68
N ALA A 8 -2.81 -22.11 17.36
CA ALA A 8 -3.17 -22.84 16.14
C ALA A 8 -2.76 -22.08 14.85
N HIS A 9 -2.91 -20.75 14.84
CA HIS A 9 -2.46 -19.92 13.71
C HIS A 9 -0.93 -19.86 13.63
N LEU A 10 -0.22 -19.85 14.76
CA LEU A 10 1.24 -19.91 14.79
C LEU A 10 1.77 -21.25 14.26
N GLU A 11 1.19 -22.38 14.67
CA GLU A 11 1.56 -23.71 14.15
C GLU A 11 1.28 -23.84 12.65
N THR A 12 0.13 -23.31 12.20
CA THR A 12 -0.22 -23.29 10.77
C THR A 12 0.77 -22.43 10.00
N ALA A 13 1.14 -21.27 10.53
CA ALA A 13 2.09 -20.36 9.90
C ALA A 13 3.52 -20.91 9.88
N GLN A 14 3.89 -21.72 10.88
CA GLN A 14 5.16 -22.44 10.88
C GLN A 14 5.24 -23.46 9.73
N LYS A 15 4.13 -24.14 9.42
CA LYS A 15 4.06 -25.15 8.34
C LYS A 15 3.89 -24.54 6.96
N THR A 16 3.09 -23.47 6.85
CA THR A 16 2.68 -22.89 5.55
C THR A 16 3.48 -21.64 5.16
N GLY A 17 4.15 -20.99 6.12
CA GLY A 17 4.76 -19.67 5.93
C GLY A 17 3.74 -18.54 5.80
N VAL A 18 2.46 -18.80 6.10
CA VAL A 18 1.37 -17.84 5.99
C VAL A 18 0.74 -17.66 7.36
N PHE A 19 0.86 -16.46 7.93
CA PHE A 19 0.20 -16.10 9.18
C PHE A 19 -1.00 -15.20 8.88
N GLN A 20 -2.19 -15.64 9.24
CA GLN A 20 -3.42 -14.86 9.07
C GLN A 20 -4.13 -14.79 10.40
N LEU A 21 -4.41 -13.58 10.87
CA LEU A 21 -5.14 -13.37 12.10
C LEU A 21 -5.98 -12.10 11.99
N THR A 22 -7.11 -12.23 11.30
CA THR A 22 -7.99 -11.10 10.98
C THR A 22 -9.19 -11.03 11.92
N GLY A 23 -9.68 -9.82 12.23
CA GLY A 23 -10.92 -9.65 12.97
C GLY A 23 -10.86 -10.06 14.44
N LYS A 24 -9.67 -10.16 15.05
CA LYS A 24 -9.49 -10.60 16.44
C LYS A 24 -9.36 -9.45 17.44
N GLY A 25 -9.43 -8.20 16.96
CA GLY A 25 -9.33 -7.02 17.80
C GLY A 25 -7.97 -6.86 18.45
N LEU A 26 -6.90 -7.36 17.81
CA LEU A 26 -5.53 -7.24 18.30
C LEU A 26 -5.14 -5.77 18.41
N THR A 27 -4.64 -5.37 19.57
CA THR A 27 -4.11 -4.02 19.81
C THR A 27 -2.62 -3.92 19.50
N GLU A 28 -1.92 -5.06 19.55
CA GLU A 28 -0.47 -5.15 19.38
C GLU A 28 -0.08 -6.27 18.42
N PHE A 29 1.12 -6.17 17.87
CA PHE A 29 1.67 -7.21 17.01
C PHE A 29 2.15 -8.39 17.88
N PRO A 30 1.76 -9.63 17.56
CA PRO A 30 2.10 -10.78 18.40
C PRO A 30 3.61 -11.07 18.39
N GLU A 31 4.27 -10.90 19.54
CA GLU A 31 5.71 -11.11 19.70
C GLU A 31 6.15 -12.54 19.36
N ASP A 32 5.27 -13.53 19.53
CA ASP A 32 5.53 -14.92 19.18
C ASP A 32 5.88 -15.12 17.69
N LEU A 33 5.48 -14.20 16.80
CA LEU A 33 5.88 -14.21 15.40
C LEU A 33 7.39 -14.02 15.21
N GLN A 34 8.11 -13.49 16.21
CA GLN A 34 9.57 -13.38 16.18
C GLN A 34 10.23 -14.74 15.88
N LYS A 35 9.65 -15.83 16.40
CA LYS A 35 10.16 -17.21 16.20
C LYS A 35 10.00 -17.69 14.76
N LEU A 36 9.10 -17.08 13.99
CA LEU A 36 8.76 -17.48 12.61
C LEU A 36 9.36 -16.53 11.54
N THR A 37 10.23 -15.60 11.94
CA THR A 37 10.87 -14.60 11.07
C THR A 37 11.58 -15.17 9.84
N SER A 38 12.09 -16.40 9.95
CA SER A 38 12.78 -17.08 8.85
C SER A 38 11.86 -17.80 7.86
N ASN A 39 10.60 -18.06 8.21
CA ASN A 39 9.69 -18.89 7.41
C ASN A 39 8.49 -18.12 6.84
N LEU A 40 8.09 -17.00 7.46
CA LEU A 40 6.92 -16.26 7.00
C LEU A 40 7.17 -15.55 5.68
N ARG A 41 6.28 -15.82 4.74
CA ARG A 41 6.20 -15.19 3.42
C ARG A 41 5.01 -14.25 3.32
N THR A 42 3.92 -14.56 4.04
CA THR A 42 2.70 -13.76 4.03
C THR A 42 2.22 -13.53 5.46
N ILE A 43 1.95 -12.28 5.80
CA ILE A 43 1.32 -11.90 7.06
C ILE A 43 0.05 -11.11 6.73
N ASP A 44 -1.08 -11.55 7.27
CA ASP A 44 -2.34 -10.83 7.24
C ASP A 44 -2.84 -10.59 8.67
N LEU A 45 -2.87 -9.32 9.06
CA LEU A 45 -3.35 -8.82 10.33
C LEU A 45 -4.49 -7.81 10.12
N SER A 46 -5.22 -7.94 9.02
CA SER A 46 -6.31 -7.01 8.67
C SER A 46 -7.49 -7.08 9.64
N ASN A 47 -8.26 -6.00 9.74
CA ASN A 47 -9.43 -5.87 10.63
C ASN A 47 -9.07 -6.06 12.12
N ASN A 48 -7.99 -5.45 12.57
CA ASN A 48 -7.62 -5.42 13.98
C ASN A 48 -7.64 -3.99 14.51
N LYS A 49 -7.11 -3.75 15.71
CA LYS A 49 -7.09 -2.44 16.36
C LYS A 49 -5.65 -1.99 16.62
N MET A 50 -4.71 -2.39 15.77
CA MET A 50 -3.30 -2.09 15.97
C MET A 50 -3.00 -0.62 15.74
N GLU A 51 -2.38 0.02 16.71
CA GLU A 51 -2.01 1.45 16.63
C GLU A 51 -0.56 1.65 16.18
N ILE A 52 0.31 0.67 16.46
CA ILE A 52 1.74 0.70 16.18
C ILE A 52 2.16 -0.64 15.56
N LEU A 53 2.95 -0.57 14.50
CA LEU A 53 3.67 -1.71 13.95
C LEU A 53 5.09 -1.72 14.54
N PRO A 54 5.52 -2.76 15.26
CA PRO A 54 6.82 -2.73 15.93
C PRO A 54 8.00 -2.85 14.95
N PRO A 55 9.19 -2.38 15.35
CA PRO A 55 10.45 -2.54 14.60
C PRO A 55 10.78 -4.00 14.24
N LEU A 56 10.22 -4.95 15.00
CA LEU A 56 10.35 -6.39 14.76
C LEU A 56 9.97 -6.80 13.33
N ILE A 57 9.06 -6.06 12.67
CA ILE A 57 8.65 -6.34 11.30
C ILE A 57 9.84 -6.37 10.32
N GLY A 58 10.93 -5.64 10.60
CA GLY A 58 12.13 -5.66 9.77
C GLY A 58 12.94 -6.96 9.84
N LYS A 59 12.65 -7.87 10.78
CA LYS A 59 13.32 -9.18 10.86
C LYS A 59 12.76 -10.22 9.89
N PHE A 60 11.58 -9.99 9.30
CA PHE A 60 10.92 -10.95 8.40
C PHE A 60 11.51 -10.88 6.98
N SER A 61 12.79 -11.17 6.82
CA SER A 61 13.56 -11.02 5.56
C SER A 61 12.99 -11.77 4.34
N PHE A 62 12.11 -12.75 4.56
CA PHE A 62 11.46 -13.55 3.52
C PHE A 62 10.02 -13.12 3.21
N LEU A 63 9.52 -12.07 3.89
CA LEU A 63 8.17 -11.59 3.70
C LEU A 63 8.00 -11.00 2.30
N LYS A 64 6.99 -11.52 1.60
CA LYS A 64 6.58 -11.09 0.26
C LYS A 64 5.28 -10.30 0.29
N SER A 65 4.37 -10.64 1.20
CA SER A 65 3.07 -9.98 1.31
C SER A 65 2.77 -9.61 2.75
N LEU A 66 2.41 -8.35 2.98
CA LEU A 66 1.98 -7.84 4.27
C LEU A 66 0.64 -7.11 4.12
N ALA A 67 -0.39 -7.60 4.81
CA ALA A 67 -1.70 -6.99 4.87
C ALA A 67 -2.01 -6.54 6.30
N LEU A 68 -2.30 -5.26 6.46
CA LEU A 68 -2.57 -4.55 7.71
C LEU A 68 -3.82 -3.66 7.54
N ASN A 69 -4.74 -4.05 6.67
CA ASN A 69 -5.92 -3.24 6.35
C ASN A 69 -6.82 -3.07 7.57
N ASN A 70 -7.58 -1.97 7.66
CA ASN A 70 -8.54 -1.69 8.71
C ASN A 70 -7.92 -1.86 10.11
N ASN A 71 -6.85 -1.12 10.35
CA ASN A 71 -6.20 -0.98 11.65
C ASN A 71 -6.18 0.50 12.06
N LYS A 72 -5.47 0.86 13.13
CA LYS A 72 -5.36 2.23 13.62
C LYS A 72 -3.93 2.76 13.51
N LEU A 73 -3.14 2.25 12.56
CA LEU A 73 -1.72 2.58 12.45
C LEU A 73 -1.54 4.06 12.15
N THR A 74 -0.77 4.76 12.98
CA THR A 74 -0.49 6.20 12.83
C THR A 74 0.84 6.47 12.13
N ALA A 75 1.79 5.56 12.27
CA ALA A 75 3.09 5.59 11.61
C ALA A 75 3.56 4.16 11.28
N LEU A 76 4.50 4.05 10.34
CA LEU A 76 5.22 2.81 10.06
C LEU A 76 6.66 2.92 10.57
N PRO A 77 7.25 1.84 11.09
CA PRO A 77 8.64 1.81 11.52
C PRO A 77 9.58 1.87 10.32
N GLU A 78 10.76 2.47 10.49
CA GLU A 78 11.80 2.49 9.44
C GLU A 78 12.29 1.09 9.11
N GLU A 79 12.24 0.17 10.07
CA GLU A 79 12.62 -1.23 9.91
C GLU A 79 11.77 -1.97 8.88
N LEU A 80 10.54 -1.51 8.59
CA LEU A 80 9.74 -2.05 7.49
C LEU A 80 10.51 -1.97 6.17
N CYS A 81 11.33 -0.93 5.99
CA CYS A 81 12.12 -0.71 4.78
C CYS A 81 13.24 -1.73 4.59
N LYS A 82 13.58 -2.53 5.61
CA LYS A 82 14.55 -3.63 5.52
C LYS A 82 14.00 -4.82 4.73
N LEU A 83 12.70 -4.89 4.50
CA LEU A 83 12.02 -5.98 3.80
C LEU A 83 12.22 -5.92 2.28
N LYS A 84 13.45 -6.20 1.83
CA LYS A 84 13.84 -6.15 0.40
C LYS A 84 13.08 -7.12 -0.52
N LYS A 85 12.37 -8.11 0.04
CA LYS A 85 11.57 -9.09 -0.71
C LYS A 85 10.08 -8.79 -0.69
N LEU A 86 9.65 -7.71 -0.02
CA LEU A 86 8.24 -7.36 0.06
C LEU A 86 7.76 -6.92 -1.33
N GLU A 87 6.77 -7.63 -1.87
CA GLU A 87 6.18 -7.39 -3.18
C GLU A 87 4.83 -6.69 -3.05
N THR A 88 4.06 -7.00 -2.01
CA THR A 88 2.71 -6.46 -1.79
C THR A 88 2.55 -5.96 -0.36
N LEU A 89 2.07 -4.73 -0.22
CA LEU A 89 1.81 -4.08 1.06
C LEU A 89 0.44 -3.42 1.05
N HIS A 90 -0.47 -3.92 1.89
CA HIS A 90 -1.82 -3.36 2.03
C HIS A 90 -1.98 -2.74 3.42
N LEU A 91 -2.28 -1.45 3.42
CA LEU A 91 -2.38 -0.60 4.61
C LEU A 91 -3.68 0.21 4.58
N ASN A 92 -4.70 -0.29 3.88
CA ASN A 92 -5.96 0.42 3.70
C ASN A 92 -6.66 0.68 5.05
N GLY A 93 -7.42 1.76 5.20
CA GLY A 93 -8.20 2.04 6.41
C GLY A 93 -7.34 2.14 7.68
N ASN A 94 -6.32 2.99 7.66
CA ASN A 94 -5.45 3.27 8.80
C ASN A 94 -5.40 4.79 9.09
N HIS A 95 -4.54 5.25 9.98
CA HIS A 95 -4.41 6.68 10.31
C HIS A 95 -3.01 7.22 10.00
N LEU A 96 -2.35 6.65 8.98
CA LEU A 96 -0.99 7.01 8.62
C LEU A 96 -0.93 8.46 8.13
N ARG A 97 -0.07 9.27 8.74
CA ARG A 97 0.14 10.68 8.36
C ARG A 97 1.33 10.89 7.44
N GLN A 98 2.32 10.01 7.54
CA GLN A 98 3.53 10.01 6.74
C GLN A 98 4.03 8.58 6.53
N LEU A 99 4.80 8.37 5.46
CA LEU A 99 5.57 7.15 5.26
C LEU A 99 7.03 7.39 5.65
N PRO A 100 7.77 6.35 6.07
CA PRO A 100 9.20 6.42 6.35
C PRO A 100 10.01 7.01 5.18
N ALA A 101 11.05 7.80 5.47
CA ALA A 101 11.95 8.32 4.43
C ALA A 101 12.65 7.19 3.65
N ALA A 102 12.93 6.09 4.34
CA ALA A 102 13.58 4.90 3.78
C ALA A 102 12.64 3.99 2.94
N PHE A 103 11.37 4.36 2.74
CA PHE A 103 10.40 3.46 2.08
C PHE A 103 10.79 3.08 0.64
N GLY A 104 11.57 3.92 -0.05
CA GLY A 104 12.13 3.58 -1.37
C GLY A 104 13.17 2.45 -1.37
N GLN A 105 13.64 2.01 -0.20
CA GLN A 105 14.52 0.84 -0.09
C GLN A 105 13.78 -0.47 -0.40
N LEU A 106 12.44 -0.46 -0.41
CA LEU A 106 11.59 -1.58 -0.80
C LEU A 106 11.61 -1.79 -2.33
N SER A 107 12.77 -2.19 -2.85
CA SER A 107 13.02 -2.31 -4.29
C SER A 107 12.19 -3.40 -5.00
N ALA A 108 11.69 -4.39 -4.25
CA ALA A 108 10.82 -5.44 -4.76
C ALA A 108 9.33 -5.09 -4.70
N LEU A 109 8.95 -3.97 -4.08
CA LEU A 109 7.54 -3.65 -3.85
C LEU A 109 6.86 -3.28 -5.17
N LYS A 110 5.88 -4.10 -5.53
CA LYS A 110 5.09 -4.00 -6.76
C LYS A 110 3.75 -3.33 -6.47
N THR A 111 3.16 -3.59 -5.31
CA THR A 111 1.83 -3.12 -4.94
C THR A 111 1.82 -2.52 -3.56
N LEU A 112 1.32 -1.29 -3.46
CA LEU A 112 1.12 -0.57 -2.21
C LEU A 112 -0.29 0.01 -2.17
N SER A 113 -1.12 -0.46 -1.23
CA SER A 113 -2.44 0.12 -1.01
C SER A 113 -2.44 0.93 0.28
N LEU A 114 -2.71 2.24 0.20
CA LEU A 114 -2.75 3.17 1.33
C LEU A 114 -4.10 3.89 1.40
N SER A 115 -5.16 3.31 0.84
CA SER A 115 -6.51 3.85 0.94
C SER A 115 -6.93 4.04 2.41
N GLY A 116 -7.88 4.91 2.70
CA GLY A 116 -8.37 5.21 4.04
C GLY A 116 -7.32 5.70 5.04
N ASN A 117 -6.26 6.41 4.62
CA ASN A 117 -5.22 7.00 5.50
C ASN A 117 -5.25 8.55 5.53
N GLN A 118 -4.45 9.17 6.39
CA GLN A 118 -4.35 10.63 6.57
C GLN A 118 -3.03 11.21 6.00
N LEU A 119 -2.50 10.60 4.92
CA LEU A 119 -1.18 10.92 4.38
C LEU A 119 -1.19 12.31 3.73
N ARG A 120 -0.41 13.27 4.26
CA ARG A 120 -0.32 14.61 3.65
C ARG A 120 0.61 14.67 2.45
N THR A 121 1.64 13.84 2.46
CA THR A 121 2.65 13.80 1.41
C THR A 121 3.04 12.36 1.11
N VAL A 122 3.16 12.07 -0.18
CA VAL A 122 3.72 10.80 -0.65
C VAL A 122 5.20 11.04 -0.95
N PRO A 123 6.13 10.32 -0.31
CA PRO A 123 7.56 10.49 -0.55
C PRO A 123 7.92 10.18 -2.01
N THR A 124 8.84 10.96 -2.56
CA THR A 124 9.41 10.83 -3.91
C THR A 124 10.06 9.47 -4.13
N GLN A 125 10.46 8.84 -3.02
CA GLN A 125 11.05 7.51 -2.93
C GLN A 125 10.07 6.38 -3.32
N LEU A 126 8.76 6.64 -3.42
CA LEU A 126 7.78 5.66 -3.94
C LEU A 126 7.80 5.54 -5.47
N CYS A 127 8.66 6.30 -6.14
CA CYS A 127 8.77 6.27 -7.60
C CYS A 127 9.24 4.97 -8.23
N GLY A 128 9.66 3.99 -7.41
CA GLY A 128 9.99 2.64 -7.81
C GLY A 128 8.82 1.65 -7.88
N LEU A 129 7.66 1.98 -7.33
CA LEU A 129 6.52 1.06 -7.17
C LEU A 129 5.74 0.90 -8.46
N ARG A 130 5.13 -0.28 -8.71
CA ARG A 130 4.31 -0.51 -9.92
C ARG A 130 2.84 -0.14 -9.73
N HIS A 131 2.30 -0.30 -8.52
CA HIS A 131 0.91 -0.05 -8.15
C HIS A 131 0.87 0.72 -6.83
N LEU A 132 0.09 1.80 -6.75
CA LEU A 132 -0.04 2.66 -5.57
C LEU A 132 -1.51 3.07 -5.37
N ASP A 133 -2.05 3.04 -4.15
CA ASP A 133 -3.40 3.55 -3.87
C ASP A 133 -3.39 4.65 -2.78
N VAL A 134 -3.93 5.85 -3.01
CA VAL A 134 -3.77 7.07 -2.15
C VAL A 134 -5.07 7.89 -2.01
N ILE A 135 -5.34 8.54 -0.86
CA ILE A 135 -6.57 9.35 -0.64
C ILE A 135 -6.40 10.88 -0.53
N SER A 136 -5.33 11.46 0.03
CA SER A 136 -5.53 12.82 0.63
C SER A 136 -4.88 14.01 -0.09
N GLN A 137 -3.66 13.88 -0.61
CA GLN A 137 -3.10 14.83 -1.57
C GLN A 137 -2.06 14.11 -2.41
N ILE A 138 -2.19 14.26 -3.72
CA ILE A 138 -1.28 13.61 -4.63
C ILE A 138 -0.16 14.61 -4.91
N SER A 139 1.05 14.29 -4.43
CA SER A 139 2.22 15.11 -4.73
C SER A 139 2.49 15.09 -6.23
N VAL A 140 2.77 16.27 -6.81
CA VAL A 140 3.26 16.45 -8.21
C VAL A 140 4.47 15.55 -8.49
N GLN A 141 5.20 15.14 -7.46
CA GLN A 141 6.36 14.28 -7.60
C GLN A 141 6.01 12.83 -7.98
N ILE A 142 4.76 12.38 -7.77
CA ILE A 142 4.28 11.07 -8.24
C ILE A 142 4.34 10.98 -9.77
N SER A 143 4.21 12.11 -10.45
CA SER A 143 4.31 12.21 -11.91
C SER A 143 5.69 11.85 -12.43
N HIS A 144 6.74 12.04 -11.63
CA HIS A 144 8.12 11.76 -12.02
C HIS A 144 8.54 10.31 -11.76
N CYS A 145 7.59 9.45 -11.40
CA CYS A 145 7.87 8.08 -11.02
C CYS A 145 7.99 7.14 -12.23
N PRO A 146 9.19 6.68 -12.59
CA PRO A 146 9.39 5.95 -13.85
C PRO A 146 8.83 4.52 -13.83
N ARG A 147 8.53 3.97 -12.65
CA ARG A 147 8.07 2.58 -12.50
C ARG A 147 6.60 2.45 -12.14
N LEU A 148 5.92 3.54 -11.81
CA LEU A 148 4.53 3.54 -11.37
C LEU A 148 3.59 3.43 -12.55
N LYS A 149 2.95 2.26 -12.68
CA LYS A 149 2.06 1.91 -13.80
C LYS A 149 0.59 1.96 -13.42
N VAL A 150 0.28 1.73 -12.15
CA VAL A 150 -1.09 1.66 -11.65
C VAL A 150 -1.21 2.57 -10.43
N LEU A 151 -2.24 3.40 -10.42
CA LEU A 151 -2.58 4.28 -9.31
C LEU A 151 -4.08 4.09 -9.03
N ARG A 152 -4.51 3.46 -7.94
CA ARG A 152 -5.94 3.37 -7.60
C ARG A 152 -6.31 4.29 -6.45
N LEU A 153 -7.24 5.16 -6.70
CA LEU A 153 -7.71 6.21 -5.82
C LEU A 153 -9.22 6.03 -5.65
N GLU A 154 -9.72 4.78 -5.69
CA GLU A 154 -11.14 4.47 -5.66
C GLU A 154 -11.75 4.69 -4.25
N GLU A 155 -13.01 5.13 -4.19
CA GLU A 155 -13.82 5.33 -2.97
C GLU A 155 -13.22 6.32 -1.96
N ASN A 156 -12.75 7.45 -2.47
CA ASN A 156 -12.00 8.45 -1.71
C ASN A 156 -12.76 9.79 -1.63
N CYS A 157 -12.33 10.71 -0.76
CA CYS A 157 -12.89 12.06 -0.69
C CYS A 157 -12.06 13.09 -1.48
N LEU A 158 -11.46 12.73 -2.62
CA LEU A 158 -10.62 13.66 -3.39
C LEU A 158 -11.49 14.65 -4.17
N GLU A 159 -11.06 15.91 -4.17
CA GLU A 159 -11.47 16.90 -5.16
C GLU A 159 -10.54 16.86 -6.37
N LEU A 160 -11.03 17.31 -7.53
CA LEU A 160 -10.24 17.34 -8.77
C LEU A 160 -8.96 18.18 -8.64
N SER A 161 -9.00 19.24 -7.82
CA SER A 161 -7.87 20.13 -7.51
C SER A 161 -6.71 19.42 -6.81
N MET A 162 -6.98 18.29 -6.14
CA MET A 162 -5.98 17.50 -5.43
C MET A 162 -5.25 16.49 -6.33
N LEU A 163 -5.67 16.37 -7.60
CA LEU A 163 -5.01 15.55 -8.61
C LEU A 163 -4.13 16.42 -9.51
N PRO A 164 -2.79 16.34 -9.38
CA PRO A 164 -1.89 17.13 -10.21
C PRO A 164 -1.97 16.64 -11.66
N GLN A 165 -2.19 17.57 -12.58
CA GLN A 165 -2.30 17.29 -14.01
C GLN A 165 -1.05 16.63 -14.60
N SER A 166 0.11 16.82 -13.96
CA SER A 166 1.36 16.14 -14.34
C SER A 166 1.25 14.61 -14.28
N ILE A 167 0.30 14.04 -13.52
CA ILE A 167 0.01 12.60 -13.55
C ILE A 167 -0.56 12.17 -14.91
N LEU A 168 -1.34 13.05 -15.53
CA LEU A 168 -1.94 12.80 -16.84
C LEU A 168 -0.92 13.06 -17.95
N SER A 169 -0.13 14.14 -17.87
CA SER A 169 0.83 14.50 -18.93
C SER A 169 2.16 13.75 -18.84
N ASP A 170 2.82 13.76 -17.67
CA ASP A 170 4.26 13.50 -17.53
C ASP A 170 4.57 12.15 -16.87
N SER A 171 3.56 11.45 -16.35
CA SER A 171 3.76 10.18 -15.66
C SER A 171 3.78 8.95 -16.55
N GLN A 172 4.29 7.85 -15.98
CA GLN A 172 4.25 6.51 -16.58
C GLN A 172 3.01 5.70 -16.15
N ILE A 173 2.04 6.35 -15.47
CA ILE A 173 0.83 5.68 -14.98
C ILE A 173 -0.05 5.34 -16.19
N SER A 174 -0.32 4.05 -16.31
CA SER A 174 -1.15 3.42 -17.35
C SER A 174 -2.53 3.04 -16.86
N LEU A 175 -2.76 2.86 -15.56
CA LEU A 175 -4.07 2.56 -14.99
C LEU A 175 -4.29 3.49 -13.82
N LEU A 176 -5.14 4.48 -14.01
CA LEU A 176 -5.60 5.40 -12.97
C LEU A 176 -7.05 5.04 -12.64
N ALA A 177 -7.27 4.39 -11.50
CA ALA A 177 -8.62 4.18 -10.99
C ALA A 177 -8.94 5.31 -10.03
N VAL A 178 -10.04 6.02 -10.21
CA VAL A 178 -10.43 7.20 -9.39
C VAL A 178 -11.93 7.19 -9.11
N GLU A 179 -12.58 6.04 -9.27
CA GLU A 179 -14.04 5.92 -9.14
C GLU A 179 -14.47 6.13 -7.69
N GLY A 180 -15.64 6.72 -7.42
CA GLY A 180 -16.10 6.98 -6.05
C GLY A 180 -15.38 8.13 -5.34
N ASN A 181 -14.87 9.13 -6.07
CA ASN A 181 -14.38 10.40 -5.53
C ASN A 181 -15.42 11.52 -5.46
N LEU A 182 -15.10 12.65 -4.82
CA LEU A 182 -15.96 13.86 -4.81
C LEU A 182 -16.02 14.57 -6.17
N PHE A 183 -15.26 14.11 -7.18
CA PHE A 183 -15.31 14.63 -8.54
C PHE A 183 -15.87 13.61 -9.54
N GLU A 184 -16.58 14.10 -10.53
CA GLU A 184 -17.05 13.26 -11.64
C GLU A 184 -15.90 12.94 -12.61
N ILE A 185 -15.83 11.68 -13.05
CA ILE A 185 -14.85 11.21 -14.04
C ILE A 185 -14.92 12.01 -15.35
N LYS A 186 -16.09 12.59 -15.68
CA LYS A 186 -16.26 13.46 -16.86
C LYS A 186 -15.34 14.70 -16.78
N LYS A 187 -15.23 15.33 -15.60
CA LYS A 187 -14.36 16.49 -15.39
C LYS A 187 -12.87 16.15 -15.51
N LEU A 188 -12.50 14.89 -15.23
CA LEU A 188 -11.14 14.40 -15.46
C LEU A 188 -10.78 14.38 -16.95
N ARG A 189 -11.76 14.16 -17.83
CA ARG A 189 -11.56 14.14 -19.30
C ARG A 189 -11.28 15.53 -19.88
N GLU A 190 -11.70 16.57 -19.18
CA GLU A 190 -11.51 17.97 -19.57
C GLU A 190 -10.14 18.51 -19.14
N LEU A 191 -9.38 17.75 -18.34
CA LEU A 191 -8.05 18.15 -17.89
C LEU A 191 -7.01 18.00 -18.99
N GLU A 192 -6.09 18.97 -19.05
CA GLU A 192 -4.95 18.93 -19.95
C GLU A 192 -4.06 17.70 -19.67
N GLY A 193 -3.68 16.99 -20.73
CA GLY A 193 -2.89 15.77 -20.62
C GLY A 193 -3.69 14.47 -20.46
N TYR A 194 -5.03 14.53 -20.33
CA TYR A 194 -5.86 13.32 -20.26
C TYR A 194 -5.71 12.41 -21.49
N ASP A 195 -5.56 12.98 -22.69
CA ASP A 195 -5.36 12.24 -23.93
C ASP A 195 -4.07 11.38 -23.88
N LYS A 196 -2.98 11.94 -23.35
CA LYS A 196 -1.72 11.21 -23.13
C LYS A 196 -1.91 10.04 -22.17
N TYR A 197 -2.67 10.24 -21.10
CA TYR A 197 -3.03 9.14 -20.19
C TYR A 197 -3.86 8.06 -20.91
N MET A 198 -4.84 8.45 -21.73
CA MET A 198 -5.69 7.50 -22.46
C MET A 198 -4.93 6.67 -23.49
N GLU A 199 -3.94 7.24 -24.16
CA GLU A 199 -3.01 6.49 -25.02
C GLU A 199 -2.26 5.42 -24.22
N ARG A 200 -1.71 5.79 -23.04
CA ARG A 200 -1.00 4.86 -22.14
C ARG A 200 -1.91 3.75 -21.62
N PHE A 201 -3.14 4.09 -21.23
CA PHE A 201 -4.15 3.14 -20.76
C PHE A 201 -4.52 2.14 -21.86
N THR A 202 -4.80 2.63 -23.07
CA THR A 202 -5.18 1.78 -24.21
C THR A 202 -4.04 0.86 -24.65
N ALA A 203 -2.80 1.37 -24.69
CA ALA A 203 -1.61 0.59 -25.00
C ALA A 203 -1.35 -0.53 -23.99
N THR A 204 -1.67 -0.30 -22.71
CA THR A 204 -1.53 -1.30 -21.66
C THR A 204 -2.66 -2.32 -21.70
N LYS A 205 -3.91 -1.89 -21.93
CA LYS A 205 -5.06 -2.79 -22.05
C LYS A 205 -4.91 -3.79 -23.21
N LYS A 206 -4.33 -3.36 -24.35
CA LYS A 206 -3.99 -4.25 -25.49
C LYS A 206 -2.88 -5.27 -25.19
N LYS A 207 -2.08 -5.09 -24.15
CA LYS A 207 -1.03 -6.07 -23.75
C LYS A 207 -1.56 -7.15 -22.81
N PHE A 208 -2.76 -7.00 -22.28
CA PHE A 208 -3.40 -7.91 -21.33
C PHE A 208 -4.70 -8.56 -21.86
N ALA A 209 -5.04 -8.33 -23.14
CA ALA A 209 -6.11 -8.98 -23.88
C ALA A 209 -5.50 -9.89 -24.95
#